data_AF-A0A5B9QSE0-F1
#
_entry.id   AF-A0A5B9QSE0-F1
#
_cell.length_a   1.000
_cell.length_b   1.000
_cell.length_c   1.000
_cell.angle_alpha   90.00
_cell.angle_beta   90.00
_cell.angle_gamma   90.00
#
_symmetry.space_group_name_H-M   'P 1'
#
loop_
_entity.id
_entity.type
_entity.pdbx_description
1 polymer ?
#
loop_
_entity_poly.entity_id
_entity_poly.type
_entity_poly.pdbx_seq_one_letter_code
_entity_poly.pdbx_strand_id
1 'polypeptide(L)'
;MIENIKKLLGLRPSANLDAVVRQVTEDSLPEVCQQVVGRTGGMNFAEARGYVRARASRIVLRHARIVIARSAEVKVSELQTVARFATERLVPQVIRQARVGVPAMPVLRRAA
;
A
#
# COMPACT_ATOMS: atom_id res chain seq x y z
N MET A 1 8.39 -9.23 26.52
CA MET A 1 7.56 -10.45 26.49
C MET A 1 6.13 -10.19 26.01
N ILE A 2 5.49 -9.08 26.41
CA ILE A 2 4.10 -8.74 26.07
C ILE A 2 3.87 -8.43 24.57
N GLU A 3 4.82 -7.82 23.86
CA GLU A 3 4.67 -7.50 22.42
C GLU A 3 4.57 -8.75 21.52
N ASN A 4 5.26 -9.84 21.87
CA ASN A 4 5.23 -11.08 21.09
C ASN A 4 3.88 -11.80 21.22
N ILE A 5 3.21 -11.66 22.36
CA ILE A 5 1.86 -12.21 22.59
C ILE A 5 0.83 -11.45 21.74
N LYS A 6 0.97 -10.12 21.59
CA LYS A 6 0.07 -9.33 20.72
C LYS A 6 0.14 -9.75 19.25
N LYS A 7 1.34 -10.10 18.77
CA LYS A 7 1.55 -10.65 17.42
C LYS A 7 0.90 -12.04 17.24
N LEU A 8 0.93 -12.90 18.26
CA LEU A 8 0.34 -14.25 18.24
C LEU A 8 -1.19 -14.23 18.33
N LEU A 9 -1.78 -13.23 18.98
CA LEU A 9 -3.22 -13.12 19.20
C LEU A 9 -3.98 -12.31 18.13
N GLY A 10 -3.31 -11.84 17.08
CA GLY A 10 -3.94 -10.96 16.08
C GLY A 10 -4.42 -9.63 16.67
N LEU A 11 -3.86 -9.21 17.82
CA LEU A 11 -4.23 -7.96 18.47
C LEU A 11 -3.85 -6.80 17.54
N ARG A 12 -4.82 -5.92 17.32
CA ARG A 12 -4.77 -4.82 16.37
C ARG A 12 -3.45 -4.04 16.53
N PRO A 13 -2.83 -3.58 15.43
CA PRO A 13 -1.70 -2.65 15.51
C PRO A 13 -2.06 -1.50 16.45
N SER A 14 -1.07 -0.98 17.19
CA SER A 14 -1.30 0.21 18.04
C SER A 14 -1.99 1.28 17.19
N ALA A 15 -2.87 2.10 17.78
CA ALA A 15 -3.63 3.11 17.03
C ALA A 15 -2.73 3.96 16.11
N ASN A 16 -1.49 4.20 16.54
CA ASN A 16 -0.49 4.98 15.83
C ASN A 16 0.12 4.19 14.65
N LEU A 17 0.34 2.88 14.81
CA LEU A 17 0.77 2.01 13.72
C LEU A 17 -0.34 1.85 12.65
N ASP A 18 -1.61 1.76 13.07
CA ASP A 18 -2.75 1.72 12.14
C ASP A 18 -2.87 3.04 11.35
N ALA A 19 -2.71 4.18 12.01
CA ALA A 19 -2.69 5.49 11.37
C ALA A 19 -1.57 5.59 10.32
N VAL A 20 -0.36 5.13 10.64
CA VAL A 20 0.76 5.09 9.68
C VAL A 20 0.48 4.14 8.52
N VAL A 21 -0.06 2.95 8.78
CA VAL A 21 -0.46 2.00 7.72
C VAL A 21 -1.50 2.62 6.80
N ARG A 22 -2.49 3.32 7.36
CA ARG A 22 -3.53 4.02 6.60
C ARG A 22 -2.92 5.13 5.74
N GLN A 23 -2.09 6.00 6.30
CA GLN A 23 -1.42 7.07 5.57
C GLN A 23 -0.59 6.52 4.40
N VAL A 24 0.24 5.50 4.66
CA VAL A 24 1.06 4.86 3.61
C VAL A 24 0.18 4.25 2.52
N THR A 25 -0.96 3.66 2.89
CA THR A 25 -1.93 3.12 1.93
C THR A 25 -2.50 4.22 1.04
N GLU A 26 -2.97 5.32 1.64
CA GLU A 26 -3.56 6.45 0.92
C GLU A 26 -2.54 7.13 -0.01
N ASP A 27 -1.32 7.38 0.47
CA ASP A 27 -0.23 7.99 -0.31
C ASP A 27 0.23 7.10 -1.48
N SER A 28 0.18 5.78 -1.32
CA SER A 28 0.64 4.83 -2.34
C SER A 28 -0.40 4.51 -3.40
N LEU A 29 -1.69 4.65 -3.08
CA LEU A 29 -2.79 4.21 -3.94
C LEU A 29 -2.73 4.80 -5.37
N PRO A 30 -2.54 6.11 -5.59
CA PRO A 30 -2.56 6.69 -6.93
C PRO A 30 -1.45 6.15 -7.84
N GLU A 31 -0.23 6.04 -7.31
CA GLU A 31 0.92 5.58 -8.08
C GLU A 31 0.84 4.08 -8.38
N VAL A 32 0.38 3.28 -7.42
CA VAL A 32 0.16 1.85 -7.68
C VAL A 32 -0.90 1.72 -8.77
N CYS A 33 -2.06 2.38 -8.64
CA CYS A 33 -3.11 2.35 -9.66
C CYS A 33 -2.58 2.73 -11.04
N GLN A 34 -1.81 3.82 -11.15
CA GLN A 34 -1.20 4.22 -12.42
C GLN A 34 -0.32 3.11 -13.04
N GLN A 35 0.43 2.36 -12.22
CA GLN A 35 1.24 1.24 -12.72
C GLN A 35 0.43 0.03 -13.15
N VAL A 36 -0.75 -0.20 -12.56
CA VAL A 36 -1.55 -1.41 -12.83
C VAL A 36 -2.66 -1.18 -13.87
N VAL A 37 -3.04 0.06 -14.15
CA VAL A 37 -4.09 0.41 -15.13
C VAL A 37 -3.81 -0.26 -16.47
N GLY A 38 -4.82 -0.93 -17.02
CA GLY A 38 -4.75 -1.63 -18.30
C GLY A 38 -3.92 -2.92 -18.31
N ARG A 39 -3.30 -3.31 -17.18
CA ARG A 39 -2.45 -4.53 -17.10
C ARG A 39 -3.17 -5.74 -16.52
N THR A 40 -4.32 -5.56 -15.85
CA THR A 40 -5.06 -6.65 -15.19
C THR A 40 -6.29 -7.14 -15.96
N GLY A 41 -6.56 -6.61 -17.16
CA GLY A 41 -7.83 -6.84 -17.88
C GLY A 41 -8.13 -8.29 -18.23
N GLY A 42 -7.11 -9.11 -18.49
CA GLY A 42 -7.25 -10.54 -18.78
C GLY A 42 -6.88 -11.47 -17.62
N MET A 43 -6.56 -10.93 -16.45
CA MET A 43 -6.12 -11.73 -15.30
C MET A 43 -7.32 -12.21 -14.49
N ASN A 44 -7.27 -13.45 -14.02
CA ASN A 44 -8.16 -13.91 -12.97
C ASN A 44 -7.85 -13.17 -11.65
N PHE A 45 -8.70 -13.34 -10.63
CA PHE A 45 -8.55 -12.59 -9.38
C PHE A 45 -7.23 -12.90 -8.64
N ALA A 46 -6.80 -14.16 -8.62
CA ALA A 46 -5.56 -14.57 -7.96
C ALA A 46 -4.33 -13.99 -8.66
N GLU A 47 -4.32 -14.01 -9.99
CA GLU A 47 -3.29 -13.41 -10.84
C GLU A 47 -3.22 -11.90 -10.63
N ALA A 48 -4.36 -11.21 -10.70
CA ALA A 48 -4.42 -9.76 -10.48
C ALA A 48 -3.93 -9.39 -9.08
N ARG A 49 -4.29 -10.17 -8.06
CA ARG A 49 -3.81 -9.99 -6.68
C ARG A 49 -2.29 -10.14 -6.58
N GLY A 50 -1.75 -11.23 -7.14
CA GLY A 50 -0.31 -11.48 -7.15
C GLY A 50 0.47 -10.39 -7.90
N TYR A 51 -0.03 -9.98 -9.06
CA TYR A 51 0.54 -8.92 -9.87
C TYR A 51 0.55 -7.57 -9.14
N VAL A 52 -0.59 -7.14 -8.60
CA VAL A 52 -0.69 -5.88 -7.83
C VAL A 52 0.25 -5.90 -6.64
N ARG A 53 0.29 -6.98 -5.87
CA ARG A 53 1.19 -7.13 -4.72
C ARG A 53 2.66 -6.95 -5.12
N ALA A 54 3.08 -7.59 -6.20
CA ALA A 54 4.46 -7.51 -6.69
C ALA A 54 4.83 -6.06 -7.06
N ARG A 55 3.94 -5.35 -7.76
CA ARG A 55 4.15 -3.96 -8.17
C ARG A 55 4.08 -2.95 -7.02
N ALA A 56 3.15 -3.15 -6.09
CA ALA A 56 2.97 -2.28 -4.94
C ALA A 56 4.16 -2.27 -3.98
N SER A 57 4.86 -3.41 -3.84
CA SER A 57 5.89 -3.62 -2.82
C SER A 57 6.94 -2.51 -2.72
N ARG A 58 7.51 -2.07 -3.85
CA ARG A 58 8.54 -1.04 -3.89
C ARG A 58 7.99 0.36 -3.59
N ILE A 59 6.80 0.67 -4.13
CA ILE A 59 6.12 1.96 -3.91
C ILE A 59 5.77 2.12 -2.43
N VAL A 60 5.09 1.10 -1.89
CA VAL A 60 4.66 1.06 -0.49
C VAL A 60 5.87 1.15 0.45
N LEU A 61 6.96 0.43 0.16
CA LEU A 61 8.17 0.51 0.98
C LEU A 61 8.79 1.91 0.96
N ARG A 62 8.81 2.58 -0.20
CA ARG A 62 9.31 3.95 -0.34
C ARG A 62 8.46 4.94 0.47
N HIS A 63 7.14 4.86 0.35
CA HIS A 63 6.24 5.73 1.13
C HIS A 63 6.28 5.43 2.63
N ALA A 64 6.37 4.15 3.02
CA ALA A 64 6.54 3.76 4.41
C ALA A 64 7.83 4.35 5.03
N ARG A 65 8.94 4.40 4.29
CA ARG A 65 10.17 5.06 4.77
C ARG A 65 9.95 6.55 5.02
N ILE A 66 9.26 7.25 4.12
CA ILE A 66 8.98 8.69 4.24
C ILE A 66 8.07 8.96 5.44
N VAL A 67 6.99 8.21 5.59
CA VAL A 67 6.01 8.40 6.67
C VAL A 67 6.63 8.06 8.03
N ILE A 68 7.38 6.96 8.14
CA ILE A 68 8.05 6.59 9.39
C ILE A 68 9.12 7.61 9.76
N ALA A 69 9.91 8.12 8.80
CA ALA A 69 10.90 9.15 9.07
C ALA A 69 10.29 10.46 9.63
N ARG A 70 8.99 10.70 9.39
CA ARG A 70 8.24 11.85 9.90
C ARG A 70 7.47 11.53 11.19
N SER A 71 7.41 10.27 11.61
CA SER A 71 6.65 9.83 12.78
C SER A 71 7.58 9.67 13.98
N ALA A 72 7.32 10.38 15.07
CA ALA A 72 8.06 10.23 16.32
C ALA A 72 7.70 8.93 17.06
N GLU A 73 6.58 8.29 16.70
CA GLU A 73 5.95 7.23 17.50
C GLU A 73 6.14 5.83 16.92
N VAL A 74 6.43 5.73 15.62
CA VAL A 74 6.63 4.44 14.92
C VAL A 74 8.12 4.23 14.68
N LYS A 75 8.62 3.06 15.09
CA LYS A 75 10.05 2.76 14.99
C LYS A 75 10.42 2.31 13.58
N VAL A 76 11.64 2.61 13.15
CA VAL A 76 12.18 2.13 11.85
C VAL A 76 12.17 0.60 11.75
N SER A 77 12.31 -0.11 12.88
CA SER A 77 12.18 -1.58 12.94
C SER A 77 10.80 -2.10 12.52
N GLU A 78 9.77 -1.27 12.54
CA GLU A 78 8.41 -1.61 12.12
C GLU A 78 8.18 -1.43 10.62
N LEU A 79 9.15 -0.89 9.86
CA LEU A 79 9.03 -0.57 8.44
C LEU A 79 8.47 -1.73 7.60
N GLN A 80 9.02 -2.94 7.79
CA GLN A 80 8.55 -4.12 7.05
C GLN A 80 7.12 -4.51 7.42
N THR A 81 6.73 -4.29 8.69
CA THR A 81 5.38 -4.59 9.16
C THR A 81 4.38 -3.60 8.59
N VAL A 82 4.71 -2.30 8.60
CA VAL A 82 3.92 -1.23 7.96
C VAL A 82 3.77 -1.51 6.47
N ALA A 83 4.86 -1.77 5.76
CA ALA A 83 4.83 -2.01 4.33
C ALA A 83 3.98 -3.23 3.96
N ARG A 84 4.08 -4.32 4.74
CA ARG A 84 3.25 -5.51 4.55
C ARG A 84 1.77 -5.19 4.74
N PHE A 85 1.38 -4.57 5.86
CA PHE A 85 -0.02 -4.27 6.14
C PHE A 85 -0.62 -3.25 5.18
N ALA A 86 0.13 -2.21 4.83
CA ALA A 86 -0.29 -1.25 3.82
C ALA A 86 -0.50 -1.94 2.46
N THR A 87 0.40 -2.84 2.06
CA THR A 87 0.25 -3.60 0.81
C THR A 87 -1.03 -4.46 0.83
N GLU A 88 -1.29 -5.24 1.88
CA GLU A 88 -2.51 -6.06 1.96
C GLU A 88 -3.80 -5.21 1.95
N ARG A 89 -3.76 -4.03 2.58
CA ARG A 89 -4.89 -3.09 2.60
C ARG A 89 -5.11 -2.40 1.24
N LEU A 90 -4.02 -2.16 0.51
CA LEU A 90 -4.01 -1.44 -0.76
C LEU A 90 -4.47 -2.32 -1.93
N VAL A 91 -4.04 -3.59 -1.98
CA VAL A 91 -4.35 -4.54 -3.07
C VAL A 91 -5.84 -4.61 -3.44
N PRO A 92 -6.80 -4.82 -2.50
CA PRO A 92 -8.21 -4.88 -2.87
C PRO A 92 -8.75 -3.53 -3.37
N GLN A 93 -8.18 -2.39 -2.95
CA GLN A 93 -8.59 -1.07 -3.43
C GLN A 93 -8.15 -0.85 -4.88
N VAL A 94 -6.89 -1.21 -5.18
CA VAL A 94 -6.34 -1.13 -6.54
C VAL A 94 -7.10 -2.02 -7.50
N ILE A 95 -7.42 -3.27 -7.12
CA ILE A 95 -8.19 -4.18 -7.98
C ILE A 95 -9.58 -3.62 -8.26
N ARG A 96 -10.26 -3.04 -7.25
CA ARG A 96 -11.56 -2.39 -7.46
C ARG A 96 -11.43 -1.22 -8.43
N GLN A 97 -10.45 -0.34 -8.24
CA GLN A 97 -10.25 0.81 -9.14
C GLN A 97 -9.88 0.40 -10.56
N ALA A 98 -9.04 -0.62 -10.72
CA ALA A 98 -8.66 -1.16 -12.04
C ALA A 98 -9.85 -1.77 -12.79
N ARG A 99 -10.82 -2.38 -12.09
CA ARG A 99 -12.02 -2.98 -12.68
C ARG A 99 -13.13 -1.99 -13.00
N VAL A 100 -13.25 -0.93 -12.20
CA VAL A 100 -14.26 0.13 -12.44
C VAL A 100 -13.84 1.07 -13.57
N GLY A 101 -12.59 0.96 -14.06
CA GLY A 101 -12.05 1.83 -15.09
C GLY A 101 -11.83 3.24 -14.52
N VAL A 102 -10.68 3.47 -13.90
CA VAL A 102 -10.31 4.84 -13.51
C VAL A 102 -10.24 5.67 -14.80
N PRO A 103 -10.96 6.80 -14.92
CA PRO A 103 -10.75 7.72 -16.02
C PRO A 103 -9.29 8.16 -15.98
N ALA A 104 -8.56 7.94 -17.07
CA ALA A 104 -7.17 8.35 -17.17
C ALA A 104 -7.06 9.82 -16.78
N MET A 105 -6.46 10.13 -15.62
CA MET A 105 -6.12 11.51 -15.31
C MET A 105 -5.17 11.99 -16.43
N PRO A 106 -5.48 13.11 -17.10
CA PRO A 106 -4.59 13.63 -18.12
C PRO A 106 -3.28 14.01 -17.44
N VAL A 107 -2.19 13.37 -17.86
CA VAL A 107 -0.85 13.80 -17.51
C VAL A 107 -0.67 15.19 -18.13
N LEU A 108 -0.72 16.25 -17.31
CA LEU A 108 -0.28 17.57 -17.72
C LEU A 108 1.23 17.50 -17.98
N ARG A 109 1.61 17.11 -19.20
CA ARG A 109 2.95 17.38 -19.71
C ARG A 109 3.08 18.90 -19.80
N ARG A 110 3.80 19.50 -18.86
CA ARG A 110 4.35 20.85 -19.06
C ARG A 110 5.27 20.75 -20.27
N ALA A 111 4.87 21.37 -21.38
CA ALA A 111 5.77 21.71 -22.44
C ALA A 111 6.78 22.73 -21.88
N ALA A 112 8.06 22.42 -22.03
CA ALA A 112 9.17 23.37 -21.88
C ALA A 112 9.37 24.10 -23.22
#